data_AF-A0A834AEF0-F1
#
_entry.id   AF-A0A834AEF0-F1
#
_cell.length_a   1.000
_cell.length_b   1.000
_cell.length_c   1.000
_cell.angle_alpha   90.00
_cell.angle_beta   90.00
_cell.angle_gamma   90.00
#
_symmetry.space_group_name_H-M   'P 1'
#
loop_
_entity.id
_entity.type
_entity.pdbx_description
1 polymer ?
#
loop_
_entity_poly.entity_id
_entity_poly.type
_entity_poly.pdbx_seq_one_letter_code
_entity_poly.pdbx_strand_id
1 'polypeptide(L)'
;MLEFQNFERRFEECISQSAVKTKFEQHTVRAKQIAEAVRLIMDSLHVAAQEQRVYCLDMREERQERLRFIDKQLELLAQDYKLRIKQITEEVERQVSTAMAEEIRRLSVLVDEYQMDFHPSPVVLKVYKNELHRHIEEGLGRNMSDRCSTAITSSLQTMQQEMIDGLKPLLPASARSQIDLLVPRQCFSLSYDLNCDKLCADFQEDIEFHFSLGWTMLVNRFLGPKSSRRALMGYNDQVQRPVPLTPANPSMPPLPQGSLTQEELMVSMVTGLASLTSRTSMGILVVGGVVWKAVGWRLIALSFGLYGLLYVYERLTWTTKAKERAFKRQFVEYAGEKLQLIISYTGSNCSHQVQQELSGTFAHLCQQVDVTRENLEQEIAAMNQKIEVLDSLQSKAKLLRNKGGWMDSELNMFVHQYLQPGR
;
A
#
# COMPACT_ATOMS: atom_id res chain seq x y z
N MET A 1 54.40 106.30 27.63
CA MET A 1 54.23 105.37 26.48
C MET A 1 53.99 103.94 26.95
N LEU A 2 54.87 103.37 27.79
CA LEU A 2 54.69 102.02 28.37
C LEU A 2 53.40 101.84 29.20
N GLU A 3 53.00 102.84 29.99
CA GLU A 3 51.76 102.75 30.79
C GLU A 3 50.49 102.73 29.93
N PHE A 4 50.48 103.48 28.82
CA PHE A 4 49.35 103.52 27.90
C PHE A 4 49.25 102.20 27.10
N GLN A 5 50.38 101.63 26.67
CA GLN A 5 50.40 100.30 26.06
C GLN A 5 49.95 99.20 27.04
N ASN A 6 50.35 99.29 28.31
CA ASN A 6 49.86 98.37 29.35
C ASN A 6 48.35 98.54 29.61
N PHE A 7 47.84 99.77 29.56
CA PHE A 7 46.42 100.06 29.67
C PHE A 7 45.64 99.52 28.45
N GLU A 8 46.08 99.80 27.22
CA GLU A 8 45.46 99.29 26.00
C GLU A 8 45.42 97.77 26.00
N ARG A 9 46.52 97.10 26.36
CA ARG A 9 46.57 95.65 26.45
C ARG A 9 45.59 95.10 27.49
N ARG A 10 45.55 95.66 28.70
CA ARG A 10 44.61 95.24 29.75
C ARG A 10 43.16 95.56 29.40
N PHE A 11 42.92 96.67 28.71
CA PHE A 11 41.59 97.07 28.26
C PHE A 11 41.10 96.15 27.13
N GLU A 12 41.96 95.82 26.16
CA GLU A 12 41.69 94.85 25.10
C GLU A 12 41.46 93.44 25.67
N GLU A 13 42.31 92.97 26.59
CA GLU A 13 42.12 91.70 27.30
C GLU A 13 40.79 91.70 28.07
N CYS A 14 40.44 92.78 28.78
CA CYS A 14 39.22 92.84 29.58
C CYS A 14 37.95 92.90 28.70
N ILE A 15 37.96 93.69 27.63
CA ILE A 15 36.81 93.78 26.71
C ILE A 15 36.66 92.48 25.92
N SER A 16 37.74 91.90 25.42
CA SER A 16 37.69 90.64 24.66
C SER A 16 37.27 89.47 25.55
N GLN A 17 37.82 89.33 26.75
CA GLN A 17 37.47 88.26 27.70
C GLN A 17 36.03 88.41 28.21
N SER A 18 35.59 89.62 28.53
CA SER A 18 34.20 89.88 28.95
C SER A 18 33.20 89.65 27.80
N ALA A 19 33.54 90.04 26.58
CA ALA A 19 32.72 89.78 25.39
C ALA A 19 32.62 88.28 25.06
N VAL A 20 33.72 87.53 25.15
CA VAL A 20 33.72 86.07 24.97
C VAL A 20 32.87 85.41 26.05
N LYS A 21 33.02 85.82 27.31
CA LYS A 21 32.26 85.27 28.42
C LYS A 21 30.76 85.52 28.28
N THR A 22 30.34 86.77 28.10
CA THR A 22 28.92 87.13 27.94
C THR A 22 28.27 86.48 26.72
N LYS A 23 29.02 86.28 25.63
CA LYS A 23 28.51 85.63 24.42
C LYS A 23 28.42 84.12 24.52
N PHE A 24 29.40 83.43 25.10
CA PHE A 24 29.53 81.97 25.00
C PHE A 24 29.25 81.18 26.28
N GLU A 25 29.23 81.82 27.46
CA GLU A 25 29.06 81.12 28.74
C GLU A 25 27.76 80.33 28.81
N GLN A 26 26.62 80.96 28.49
CA GLN A 26 25.32 80.28 28.49
C GLN A 26 25.22 79.17 27.43
N HIS A 27 25.77 79.38 26.23
CA HIS A 27 25.80 78.36 25.19
C HIS A 27 26.63 77.15 25.61
N THR A 28 27.74 77.39 26.30
CA THR A 28 28.63 76.33 26.79
C THR A 28 27.97 75.51 27.89
N VAL A 29 27.29 76.16 28.85
CA VAL A 29 26.50 75.46 29.89
C VAL A 29 25.40 74.62 29.26
N ARG A 30 24.65 75.17 28.30
CA ARG A 30 23.59 74.44 27.60
C ARG A 30 24.14 73.27 26.79
N ALA A 31 25.26 73.45 26.10
CA ALA A 31 25.91 72.38 25.34
C ALA A 31 26.38 71.23 26.25
N LYS A 32 26.92 71.53 27.44
CA LYS A 32 27.27 70.52 28.45
C LYS A 32 26.06 69.74 28.93
N GLN A 33 24.96 70.43 29.26
CA GLN A 33 23.71 69.78 29.66
C GLN A 33 23.17 68.84 28.57
N ILE A 34 23.23 69.25 27.30
CA ILE A 34 22.83 68.41 26.16
C ILE A 34 23.77 67.20 26.03
N ALA A 35 25.09 67.39 26.13
CA ALA A 35 26.07 66.32 26.05
C ALA A 35 25.87 65.27 27.16
N GLU A 36 25.61 65.73 28.39
CA GLU A 36 25.30 64.89 29.55
C GLU A 36 23.99 64.13 29.35
N ALA A 37 22.92 64.81 28.91
CA ALA A 37 21.64 64.17 28.62
C ALA A 37 21.76 63.08 27.53
N VAL A 38 22.50 63.34 26.45
CA VAL A 38 22.77 62.35 25.40
C VAL A 38 23.52 61.15 25.97
N ARG A 39 24.53 61.37 26.80
CA ARG A 39 25.27 60.27 27.45
C ARG A 39 24.35 59.41 28.32
N LEU A 40 23.54 60.02 29.18
CA LEU A 40 22.61 59.31 30.05
C LEU A 40 21.58 58.48 29.26
N ILE A 41 21.01 59.05 28.20
CA ILE A 41 20.08 58.34 27.32
C ILE A 41 20.79 57.15 26.65
N MET A 42 21.98 57.35 26.10
CA MET A 42 22.74 56.28 25.44
C MET A 42 23.18 55.19 26.40
N ASP A 43 23.51 55.53 27.65
CA ASP A 43 23.80 54.57 28.71
C ASP A 43 22.57 53.72 29.05
N SER A 44 21.43 54.36 29.28
CA SER A 44 20.18 53.65 29.58
C SER A 44 19.76 52.74 28.42
N LEU A 45 19.90 53.20 27.17
CA LEU A 45 19.61 52.44 25.97
C LEU A 45 20.56 51.24 25.82
N HIS A 46 21.85 51.43 26.10
CA HIS A 46 22.84 50.36 26.04
C HIS A 46 22.53 49.25 27.07
N VAL A 47 22.19 49.63 28.30
CA VAL A 47 21.80 48.68 29.36
C VAL A 47 20.52 47.94 28.98
N ALA A 48 19.46 48.66 28.59
CA ALA A 48 18.19 48.04 28.20
C ALA A 48 18.34 47.10 26.98
N ALA A 49 19.14 47.49 25.98
CA ALA A 49 19.43 46.63 24.84
C ALA A 49 20.21 45.38 25.24
N GLN A 50 21.11 45.47 26.24
CA GLN A 50 21.84 44.32 26.78
C GLN A 50 20.94 43.34 27.53
N GLU A 51 20.07 43.84 28.40
CA GLU A 51 19.11 42.99 29.11
C GLU A 51 18.17 42.27 28.12
N GLN A 52 17.64 43.01 27.14
CA GLN A 52 16.77 42.43 26.11
C GLN A 52 17.50 41.41 25.24
N ARG A 53 18.80 41.61 24.98
CA ARG A 53 19.63 40.68 24.21
C ARG A 53 19.85 39.37 24.96
N VAL A 54 20.18 39.45 26.25
CA VAL A 54 20.33 38.27 27.11
C VAL A 54 19.02 37.47 27.14
N TYR A 55 17.88 38.14 27.36
CA TYR A 55 16.56 37.50 27.30
C TYR A 55 16.31 36.79 25.96
N CYS A 56 16.63 37.43 24.84
CA CYS A 56 16.46 36.82 23.52
C CYS A 56 17.39 35.62 23.30
N LEU A 57 18.60 35.63 23.86
CA LEU A 57 19.53 34.50 23.80
C LEU A 57 18.99 33.30 24.59
N ASP A 58 18.52 33.52 25.82
CA ASP A 58 17.98 32.47 26.68
C ASP A 58 16.73 31.82 26.05
N MET A 59 15.80 32.63 25.54
CA MET A 59 14.62 32.14 24.84
C MET A 59 14.96 31.37 23.57
N ARG A 60 15.94 31.85 22.79
CA ARG A 60 16.40 31.14 21.59
C ARG A 60 16.98 29.78 21.96
N GLU A 61 17.79 29.71 23.02
CA GLU A 61 18.39 28.45 23.50
C GLU A 61 17.30 27.45 23.95
N GLU A 62 16.32 27.90 24.74
CA GLU A 62 15.18 27.07 25.15
C GLU A 62 14.40 26.51 23.93
N ARG A 63 14.10 27.38 22.95
CA ARG A 63 13.42 26.96 21.71
C ARG A 63 14.25 25.96 20.90
N GLN A 64 15.57 26.16 20.85
CA GLN A 64 16.48 25.29 20.13
C GLN A 64 16.67 23.93 20.82
N GLU A 65 16.68 23.89 22.16
CA GLU A 65 16.63 22.64 22.92
C GLU A 65 15.33 21.89 22.69
N ARG A 66 14.20 22.60 22.71
CA ARG A 66 12.89 22.01 22.44
C ARG A 66 12.81 21.43 21.03
N LEU A 67 13.34 22.14 20.03
CA LEU A 67 13.43 21.67 18.65
C LEU A 67 14.25 20.38 18.54
N ARG A 68 15.46 20.38 19.12
CA ARG A 68 16.34 19.18 19.16
C ARG A 68 15.66 17.99 19.84
N PHE A 69 14.90 18.23 20.92
CA PHE A 69 14.13 17.20 21.58
C PHE A 69 13.06 16.62 20.67
N ILE A 70 12.28 17.49 19.99
CA ILE A 70 11.22 17.05 19.07
C ILE A 70 11.80 16.23 17.92
N ASP A 71 12.87 16.70 17.27
CA ASP A 71 13.51 15.99 16.16
C ASP A 71 13.96 14.59 16.58
N LYS A 72 14.65 14.48 17.72
CA LYS A 72 15.14 13.20 18.23
C LYS A 72 14.01 12.25 18.61
N GLN A 73 12.95 12.75 19.25
CA GLN A 73 11.80 11.93 19.61
C GLN A 73 11.01 11.49 18.38
N LEU A 74 10.84 12.38 17.40
CA LEU A 74 10.15 12.06 16.15
C LEU A 74 10.90 10.98 15.38
N GLU A 75 12.24 11.04 15.30
CA GLU A 75 13.05 10.02 14.66
C GLU A 75 12.89 8.64 15.33
N LEU A 76 12.95 8.59 16.67
CA LEU A 76 12.78 7.35 17.43
C LEU A 76 11.36 6.77 17.26
N LEU A 77 10.32 7.60 17.38
CA LEU A 77 8.94 7.18 17.18
C LEU A 77 8.67 6.74 15.75
N ALA A 78 9.23 7.43 14.76
CA ALA A 78 9.09 7.05 13.35
C ALA A 78 9.68 5.67 13.08
N GLN A 79 10.85 5.36 13.67
CA GLN A 79 11.45 4.05 13.54
C GLN A 79 10.63 2.96 14.26
N ASP A 80 10.19 3.22 15.48
CA ASP A 80 9.37 2.27 16.27
C ASP A 80 8.05 1.97 15.55
N TYR A 81 7.32 3.00 15.12
CA TYR A 81 6.04 2.81 14.44
C TYR A 81 6.19 2.17 13.08
N LYS A 82 7.26 2.47 12.32
CA LYS A 82 7.54 1.74 11.07
C LYS A 82 7.75 0.24 11.31
N LEU A 83 8.39 -0.14 12.42
CA LEU A 83 8.56 -1.55 12.79
C LEU A 83 7.24 -2.18 13.23
N ARG A 84 6.46 -1.51 14.09
CA ARG A 84 5.17 -2.00 14.56
C ARG A 84 4.15 -2.14 13.43
N ILE A 85 4.10 -1.20 12.48
CA ILE A 85 3.26 -1.31 11.29
C ILE A 85 3.61 -2.58 10.52
N LYS A 86 4.90 -2.85 10.29
CA LYS A 86 5.33 -4.09 9.63
C LYS A 86 4.87 -5.34 10.38
N GLN A 87 5.05 -5.37 11.70
CA GLN A 87 4.62 -6.50 12.54
C GLN A 87 3.10 -6.74 12.44
N ILE A 88 2.30 -5.67 12.54
CA ILE A 88 0.83 -5.77 12.40
C ILE A 88 0.46 -6.25 11.00
N THR A 89 1.11 -5.75 9.95
CA THR A 89 0.81 -6.15 8.57
C THR A 89 1.15 -7.61 8.30
N GLU A 90 2.28 -8.10 8.84
CA GLU A 90 2.66 -9.52 8.76
C GLU A 90 1.67 -10.41 9.53
N GLU A 91 1.22 -9.97 10.71
CA GLU A 91 0.22 -10.69 11.51
C GLU A 91 -1.15 -10.72 10.82
N VAL A 92 -1.57 -9.62 10.19
CA VAL A 92 -2.79 -9.56 9.37
C VAL A 92 -2.71 -10.53 8.20
N GLU A 93 -1.60 -10.54 7.46
CA GLU A 93 -1.40 -11.47 6.35
C GLU A 93 -1.51 -12.93 6.81
N ARG A 94 -0.86 -13.26 7.92
CA ARG A 94 -0.89 -14.59 8.53
C ARG A 94 -2.30 -14.97 8.98
N GLN A 95 -3.01 -14.05 9.65
CA GLN A 95 -4.35 -14.27 10.16
C GLN A 95 -5.36 -14.48 9.03
N VAL A 96 -5.34 -13.62 8.00
CA VAL A 96 -6.21 -13.74 6.83
C VAL A 96 -5.90 -15.01 6.05
N SER A 97 -4.62 -15.33 5.84
CA SER A 97 -4.22 -16.55 5.13
C SER A 97 -4.68 -17.82 5.86
N THR A 98 -4.54 -17.84 7.19
CA THR A 98 -4.97 -18.98 8.02
C THR A 98 -6.49 -19.12 8.02
N ALA A 99 -7.22 -18.03 8.21
CA ALA A 99 -8.68 -18.03 8.19
C ALA A 99 -9.22 -18.49 6.83
N MET A 100 -8.62 -18.01 5.74
CA MET A 100 -9.02 -18.40 4.38
C MET A 100 -8.74 -19.88 4.11
N ALA A 101 -7.59 -20.41 4.56
CA ALA A 101 -7.29 -21.84 4.44
C ALA A 101 -8.29 -22.73 5.21
N GLU A 102 -8.73 -22.29 6.40
CA GLU A 102 -9.76 -23.00 7.15
C GLU A 102 -11.15 -22.93 6.49
N GLU A 103 -11.52 -21.76 5.94
CA GLU A 103 -12.79 -21.62 5.22
C GLU A 103 -12.80 -22.42 3.92
N ILE A 104 -11.67 -22.53 3.20
CA ILE A 104 -11.53 -23.42 2.04
C ILE A 104 -11.75 -24.89 2.45
N ARG A 105 -11.25 -25.32 3.61
CA ARG A 105 -11.51 -26.68 4.12
C ARG A 105 -12.98 -26.93 4.45
N ARG A 106 -13.73 -25.88 4.77
CA ARG A 106 -15.18 -25.91 5.03
C ARG A 106 -16.02 -25.53 3.81
N LEU A 107 -15.41 -25.36 2.63
CA LEU A 107 -16.10 -24.94 1.42
C LEU A 107 -17.26 -25.89 1.05
N SER A 108 -17.13 -27.18 1.37
CA SER A 108 -18.21 -28.16 1.17
C SER A 108 -19.50 -27.80 1.89
N VAL A 109 -19.41 -27.23 3.10
CA VAL A 109 -20.58 -26.83 3.88
C VAL A 109 -21.28 -25.64 3.22
N LEU A 110 -20.51 -24.65 2.77
CA LEU A 110 -21.03 -23.47 2.09
C LEU A 110 -21.69 -23.82 0.74
N VAL A 111 -21.13 -24.79 0.01
CA VAL A 111 -21.70 -25.28 -1.25
C VAL A 111 -22.96 -26.11 -1.02
N ASP A 112 -23.03 -26.86 0.09
CA ASP A 112 -24.20 -27.68 0.44
C ASP A 112 -25.37 -26.82 0.96
N GLU A 113 -25.10 -25.69 1.61
CA GLU A 113 -26.09 -24.70 2.07
C GLU A 113 -26.82 -23.99 0.91
N TYR A 114 -26.22 -24.00 -0.29
CA TYR A 114 -26.85 -23.44 -1.48
C TYR A 114 -28.05 -24.27 -1.95
N GLN A 115 -29.24 -23.69 -1.79
CA GLN A 115 -30.54 -24.28 -2.14
C GLN A 115 -31.14 -23.57 -3.37
N MET A 116 -30.77 -24.02 -4.58
CA MET A 116 -31.46 -23.66 -5.83
C MET A 116 -31.79 -24.92 -6.64
N ASP A 117 -32.86 -24.86 -7.42
CA ASP A 117 -33.30 -25.98 -8.25
C ASP A 117 -32.28 -26.31 -9.34
N PHE A 118 -31.70 -27.51 -9.27
CA PHE A 118 -30.73 -27.98 -10.24
C PHE A 118 -31.40 -28.52 -11.51
N HIS A 119 -31.10 -27.89 -12.65
CA HIS A 119 -31.58 -28.33 -13.96
C HIS A 119 -30.42 -28.59 -14.94
N PRO A 120 -30.41 -29.75 -15.64
CA PRO A 120 -29.36 -30.09 -16.61
C PRO A 120 -29.33 -29.25 -17.91
N SER A 121 -30.18 -28.22 -18.04
CA SER A 121 -30.23 -27.39 -19.24
C SER A 121 -29.02 -26.45 -19.30
N PRO A 122 -28.30 -26.34 -20.43
CA PRO A 122 -27.06 -25.58 -20.51
C PRO A 122 -27.22 -24.08 -20.16
N VAL A 123 -28.38 -23.50 -20.48
CA VAL A 123 -28.68 -22.09 -20.15
C VAL A 123 -28.91 -21.92 -18.64
N VAL A 124 -29.65 -22.85 -18.02
CA VAL A 124 -29.96 -22.80 -16.59
C VAL A 124 -28.73 -23.15 -15.75
N LEU A 125 -27.90 -24.05 -16.24
CA LEU A 125 -26.64 -24.43 -15.61
C LEU A 125 -25.65 -23.26 -15.55
N LYS A 126 -25.57 -22.43 -16.60
CA LYS A 126 -24.75 -21.22 -16.59
C LYS A 126 -25.22 -20.21 -15.55
N VAL A 127 -26.53 -20.00 -15.41
CA VAL A 127 -27.09 -19.11 -14.38
C VAL A 127 -26.82 -19.69 -12.99
N TYR A 128 -27.01 -21.00 -12.82
CA TYR A 128 -26.72 -21.70 -11.56
C TYR A 128 -25.25 -21.57 -11.15
N LYS A 129 -24.30 -21.67 -12.08
CA LYS A 129 -22.86 -21.42 -11.82
C LYS A 129 -22.58 -20.02 -11.33
N ASN A 130 -23.06 -19.01 -12.06
CA ASN A 130 -22.81 -17.61 -11.71
C ASN A 130 -23.37 -17.28 -10.32
N GLU A 131 -24.57 -17.78 -10.03
CA GLU A 131 -25.21 -17.56 -8.74
C GLU A 131 -24.53 -18.35 -7.60
N LEU A 132 -24.01 -19.56 -7.88
CA LEU A 132 -23.17 -20.31 -6.96
C LEU A 132 -21.83 -19.60 -6.69
N HIS A 133 -21.18 -19.05 -7.73
CA HIS A 133 -19.95 -18.24 -7.57
C HIS A 133 -20.21 -17.05 -6.66
N ARG A 134 -21.30 -16.31 -6.88
CA ARG A 134 -21.73 -15.17 -6.05
C ARG A 134 -22.00 -15.59 -4.61
N HIS A 135 -22.75 -16.68 -4.41
CA HIS A 135 -23.06 -17.19 -3.07
C HIS A 135 -21.80 -17.56 -2.29
N ILE A 136 -20.83 -18.19 -2.95
CA ILE A 136 -19.56 -18.58 -2.33
C ILE A 136 -18.69 -17.36 -2.04
N GLU A 137 -18.62 -16.40 -2.95
CA GLU A 137 -17.87 -15.16 -2.74
C GLU A 137 -18.43 -14.34 -1.56
N GLU A 138 -19.75 -14.18 -1.51
CA GLU A 138 -20.43 -13.47 -0.40
C GLU A 138 -20.31 -14.24 0.91
N GLY A 139 -20.48 -15.58 0.88
CA GLY A 139 -20.37 -16.42 2.06
C GLY A 139 -18.95 -16.47 2.63
N LEU A 140 -17.95 -16.66 1.77
CA LEU A 140 -16.55 -16.65 2.16
C LEU A 140 -16.11 -15.28 2.65
N GLY A 141 -16.47 -14.21 1.94
CA GLY A 141 -16.20 -12.84 2.36
C GLY A 141 -16.81 -12.50 3.72
N ARG A 142 -18.05 -12.95 3.98
CA ARG A 142 -18.72 -12.77 5.27
C ARG A 142 -18.05 -13.56 6.38
N ASN A 143 -17.75 -14.85 6.17
CA ASN A 143 -17.07 -15.68 7.17
C ASN A 143 -15.67 -15.13 7.51
N MET A 144 -14.95 -14.64 6.50
CA MET A 144 -13.66 -13.98 6.68
C MET A 144 -13.78 -12.69 7.49
N SER A 145 -14.77 -11.85 7.16
CA SER A 145 -15.05 -10.63 7.93
C SER A 145 -15.40 -10.95 9.38
N ASP A 146 -16.31 -11.89 9.64
CA ASP A 146 -16.74 -12.25 10.99
C ASP A 146 -15.57 -12.78 11.85
N ARG A 147 -14.58 -13.45 11.24
CA ARG A 147 -13.41 -14.00 11.94
C ARG A 147 -12.26 -13.02 12.12
N CYS A 148 -11.98 -12.20 11.11
CA CYS A 148 -10.78 -11.38 11.06
C CYS A 148 -11.06 -9.90 11.38
N SER A 149 -12.23 -9.37 10.99
CA SER A 149 -12.52 -7.94 11.07
C SER A 149 -12.36 -7.40 12.49
N THR A 150 -12.97 -8.03 13.50
CA THR A 150 -12.88 -7.54 14.89
C THR A 150 -11.45 -7.49 15.41
N ALA A 151 -10.65 -8.53 15.14
CA ALA A 151 -9.26 -8.59 15.58
C ALA A 151 -8.39 -7.53 14.88
N ILE A 152 -8.53 -7.42 13.56
CA ILE A 152 -7.78 -6.45 12.74
C ILE A 152 -8.17 -5.02 13.13
N THR A 153 -9.46 -4.71 13.23
CA THR A 153 -9.95 -3.39 13.65
C THR A 153 -9.48 -3.03 15.05
N SER A 154 -9.49 -3.98 16.00
CA SER A 154 -8.98 -3.74 17.36
C SER A 154 -7.47 -3.46 17.35
N SER A 155 -6.68 -4.22 16.57
CA SER A 155 -5.24 -4.00 16.44
C SER A 155 -4.94 -2.65 15.79
N LEU A 156 -5.70 -2.27 14.76
CA LEU A 156 -5.58 -1.00 14.08
C LEU A 156 -5.87 0.17 15.03
N GLN A 157 -6.99 0.10 15.77
CA GLN A 157 -7.38 1.12 16.73
C GLN A 157 -6.36 1.28 17.86
N THR A 158 -5.84 0.16 18.38
CA THR A 158 -4.81 0.18 19.42
C THR A 158 -3.55 0.87 18.91
N MET A 159 -3.09 0.51 17.71
CA MET A 159 -1.90 1.12 17.11
C MET A 159 -2.11 2.61 16.82
N GLN A 160 -3.27 3.01 16.28
CA GLN A 160 -3.59 4.41 16.05
C GLN A 160 -3.58 5.22 17.35
N GLN A 161 -4.14 4.66 18.43
CA GLN A 161 -4.13 5.29 19.76
C GLN A 161 -2.71 5.43 20.31
N GLU A 162 -1.88 4.39 20.20
CA GLU A 162 -0.47 4.44 20.59
C GLU A 162 0.30 5.52 19.82
N MET A 163 0.10 5.61 18.49
CA MET A 163 0.71 6.66 17.67
C MET A 163 0.32 8.06 18.15
N ILE A 164 -0.97 8.28 18.41
CA ILE A 164 -1.49 9.55 18.92
C ILE A 164 -0.85 9.88 20.28
N ASP A 165 -0.85 8.93 21.22
CA ASP A 165 -0.35 9.14 22.57
C ASP A 165 1.16 9.41 22.60
N GLY A 166 1.94 8.75 21.73
CA GLY A 166 3.37 9.02 21.61
C GLY A 166 3.70 10.36 20.94
N LEU A 167 2.88 10.84 20.00
CA LEU A 167 3.12 12.11 19.30
C LEU A 167 2.51 13.33 20.00
N LYS A 168 1.48 13.14 20.85
CA LYS A 168 0.86 14.17 21.70
C LYS A 168 1.85 15.05 22.50
N PRO A 169 2.90 14.52 23.15
CA PRO A 169 3.86 15.36 23.87
C PRO A 169 4.73 16.24 22.97
N LEU A 170 4.90 15.90 21.69
CA LEU A 170 5.68 16.68 20.73
C LEU A 170 4.89 17.89 20.21
N LEU A 171 3.57 17.77 20.18
CA LEU A 171 2.66 18.79 19.68
C LEU A 171 2.48 19.98 20.65
N PRO A 172 2.14 21.17 20.12
CA PRO A 172 1.94 22.40 20.86
C PRO A 172 0.63 22.32 21.64
N ALA A 173 0.54 23.07 22.75
CA ALA A 173 -0.61 23.02 23.66
C ALA A 173 -1.96 23.32 22.96
N SER A 174 -1.95 24.14 21.91
CA SER A 174 -3.11 24.48 21.09
C SER A 174 -3.60 23.34 20.19
N ALA A 175 -2.70 22.46 19.72
CA ALA A 175 -3.04 21.33 18.87
C ALA A 175 -3.46 20.10 19.68
N ARG A 176 -2.97 19.95 20.92
CA ARG A 176 -3.25 18.79 21.79
C ARG A 176 -4.74 18.54 22.04
N SER A 177 -5.57 19.58 22.04
CA SER A 177 -7.02 19.50 22.22
C SER A 177 -7.80 19.22 20.92
N GLN A 178 -7.16 19.38 19.76
CA GLN A 178 -7.79 19.23 18.44
C GLN A 178 -7.45 17.89 17.77
N ILE A 179 -6.47 17.12 18.27
CA ILE A 179 -6.07 15.83 17.69
C ILE A 179 -7.23 14.84 17.63
N ASP A 180 -8.06 14.79 18.67
CA ASP A 180 -9.23 13.89 18.72
C ASP A 180 -10.30 14.23 17.66
N LEU A 181 -10.29 15.47 17.14
CA LEU A 181 -11.16 15.94 16.05
C LEU A 181 -10.49 15.82 14.67
N LEU A 182 -9.16 15.84 14.62
CA LEU A 182 -8.36 15.88 13.39
C LEU A 182 -7.97 14.50 12.86
N VAL A 183 -8.05 13.44 13.67
CA VAL A 183 -7.90 12.06 13.20
C VAL A 183 -9.30 11.47 13.08
N PRO A 184 -9.90 11.43 11.88
CA PRO A 184 -11.16 10.75 11.69
C PRO A 184 -10.95 9.30 12.10
N ARG A 185 -11.69 8.84 13.12
CA ARG A 185 -11.84 7.41 13.42
C ARG A 185 -12.65 6.80 12.29
N GLN A 186 -12.06 6.68 11.10
CA GLN A 186 -12.70 5.99 10.00
C GLN A 186 -12.91 4.55 10.43
N CYS A 187 -14.14 4.06 10.31
CA CYS A 187 -14.45 2.65 10.45
C CYS A 187 -13.75 1.93 9.30
N PHE A 188 -12.52 1.49 9.53
CA PHE A 188 -11.79 0.66 8.58
C PHE A 188 -12.57 -0.63 8.36
N SER A 189 -13.01 -0.86 7.13
CA SER A 189 -13.68 -2.07 6.69
C SER A 189 -12.80 -2.76 5.65
N LEU A 190 -12.26 -3.92 6.01
CA LEU A 190 -11.40 -4.69 5.12
C LEU A 190 -12.21 -5.21 3.93
N SER A 191 -11.72 -4.99 2.71
CA SER A 191 -12.36 -5.54 1.50
C SER A 191 -11.64 -6.82 1.07
N TYR A 192 -12.38 -7.94 1.11
CA TYR A 192 -11.91 -9.26 0.66
C TYR A 192 -12.28 -9.44 -0.81
N ASP A 193 -11.45 -8.94 -1.73
CA ASP A 193 -11.68 -9.14 -3.16
C ASP A 193 -11.18 -10.54 -3.58
N LEU A 194 -12.12 -11.46 -3.79
CA LEU A 194 -11.86 -12.87 -4.09
C LEU A 194 -12.04 -13.18 -5.59
N ASN A 195 -12.86 -12.40 -6.31
CA ASN A 195 -13.14 -12.56 -7.74
C ASN A 195 -13.42 -14.02 -8.15
N CYS A 196 -14.27 -14.72 -7.38
CA CYS A 196 -14.55 -16.15 -7.57
C CYS A 196 -15.08 -16.45 -8.98
N ASP A 197 -15.83 -15.51 -9.56
CA ASP A 197 -16.40 -15.63 -10.90
C ASP A 197 -15.34 -15.73 -12.01
N LYS A 198 -14.25 -14.96 -11.91
CA LYS A 198 -13.13 -15.01 -12.85
C LYS A 198 -12.23 -16.22 -12.60
N LEU A 199 -12.05 -16.58 -11.32
CA LEU A 199 -11.18 -17.67 -10.90
C LEU A 199 -11.74 -19.05 -11.27
N CYS A 200 -13.08 -19.18 -11.29
CA CYS A 200 -13.78 -20.42 -11.61
C CYS A 200 -14.39 -20.46 -13.02
N ALA A 201 -14.06 -19.51 -13.89
CA ALA A 201 -14.64 -19.39 -15.23
C ALA A 201 -14.32 -20.59 -16.16
N ASP A 202 -13.18 -21.25 -15.95
CA ASP A 202 -12.72 -22.40 -16.75
C ASP A 202 -13.29 -23.75 -16.26
N PHE A 203 -14.23 -23.75 -15.32
CA PHE A 203 -14.81 -24.97 -14.77
C PHE A 203 -15.67 -25.71 -15.81
N GLN A 204 -15.16 -26.84 -16.28
CA GLN A 204 -15.84 -27.73 -17.22
C GLN A 204 -16.41 -28.93 -16.47
N GLU A 205 -17.73 -29.10 -16.48
CA GLU A 205 -18.39 -30.11 -15.65
C GLU A 205 -18.51 -31.44 -16.37
N ASP A 206 -18.29 -32.52 -15.64
CA ASP A 206 -18.67 -33.86 -16.09
C ASP A 206 -19.92 -34.33 -15.34
N ILE A 207 -21.07 -33.95 -15.89
CA ILE A 207 -22.41 -34.38 -15.43
C ILE A 207 -22.91 -35.57 -16.27
N GLU A 208 -22.09 -36.06 -17.21
CA GLU A 208 -22.43 -37.18 -18.06
C GLU A 208 -22.41 -38.47 -17.25
N PHE A 209 -23.42 -39.31 -17.50
CA PHE A 209 -23.52 -40.59 -16.84
C PHE A 209 -22.41 -41.53 -17.33
N HIS A 210 -21.44 -41.78 -16.46
CA HIS A 210 -20.41 -42.79 -16.68
C HIS A 210 -20.77 -44.05 -15.90
N PHE A 211 -21.07 -45.15 -16.62
CA PHE A 211 -21.33 -46.44 -15.99
C PHE A 211 -20.05 -46.94 -15.31
N SER A 212 -20.13 -47.31 -14.03
CA SER A 212 -18.94 -47.68 -13.23
C SER A 212 -18.20 -48.92 -13.78
N LEU A 213 -18.91 -49.77 -14.52
CA LEU A 213 -18.38 -50.93 -15.25
C LEU A 213 -18.37 -50.73 -16.79
N GLY A 214 -18.27 -49.49 -17.26
CA GLY A 214 -18.11 -49.22 -18.69
C GLY A 214 -16.93 -50.01 -19.27
N TRP A 215 -17.07 -50.50 -20.50
CA TRP A 215 -16.05 -51.35 -21.15
C TRP A 215 -14.65 -50.73 -21.11
N THR A 216 -14.53 -49.40 -21.15
CA THR A 216 -13.26 -48.65 -21.01
C THR A 216 -12.63 -48.75 -19.62
N MET A 217 -13.42 -48.72 -18.55
CA MET A 217 -12.96 -48.91 -17.16
C MET A 217 -12.63 -50.39 -16.87
N LEU A 218 -13.43 -51.31 -17.42
CA LEU A 218 -13.22 -52.76 -17.31
C LEU A 218 -11.91 -53.18 -17.99
N VAL A 219 -11.65 -52.65 -19.19
CA VAL A 219 -10.38 -52.82 -19.93
C VAL A 219 -9.22 -52.15 -19.18
N ASN A 220 -9.39 -50.95 -18.62
CA ASN A 220 -8.36 -50.29 -17.82
C ASN A 220 -7.97 -51.07 -16.54
N ARG A 221 -8.95 -51.71 -15.89
CA ARG A 221 -8.74 -52.48 -14.65
C ARG A 221 -8.18 -53.88 -14.90
N PHE A 222 -8.50 -54.52 -16.03
CA PHE A 222 -7.99 -55.86 -16.37
C PHE A 222 -6.71 -55.86 -17.23
N LEU A 223 -6.46 -54.80 -18.03
CA LEU A 223 -5.27 -54.72 -18.92
C LEU A 223 -4.25 -53.63 -18.53
N GLY A 224 -4.54 -52.83 -17.50
CA GLY A 224 -3.67 -51.77 -16.99
C GLY A 224 -3.62 -50.51 -17.87
N PRO A 225 -3.34 -49.33 -17.29
CA PRO A 225 -3.52 -48.03 -17.94
C PRO A 225 -2.60 -47.75 -19.14
N LYS A 226 -1.56 -48.56 -19.36
CA LYS A 226 -0.57 -48.35 -20.45
C LYS A 226 -0.92 -49.06 -21.76
N SER A 227 -1.79 -50.07 -21.73
CA SER A 227 -2.20 -50.84 -22.92
C SER A 227 -3.52 -50.31 -23.52
N SER A 228 -4.40 -49.73 -22.70
CA SER A 228 -5.70 -49.18 -23.11
C SER A 228 -5.58 -47.94 -24.00
N ARG A 229 -4.63 -47.03 -23.72
CA ARG A 229 -4.34 -45.89 -24.61
C ARG A 229 -3.87 -46.35 -25.99
N ARG A 230 -3.09 -47.43 -26.09
CA ARG A 230 -2.67 -47.99 -27.40
C ARG A 230 -3.78 -48.71 -28.13
N ALA A 231 -4.71 -49.35 -27.42
CA ALA A 231 -5.86 -49.99 -28.03
C ALA A 231 -6.93 -49.00 -28.51
N LEU A 232 -7.07 -47.84 -27.84
CA LEU A 232 -8.03 -46.78 -28.20
C LEU A 232 -7.47 -45.72 -29.16
N MET A 233 -6.16 -45.42 -29.15
CA MET A 233 -5.50 -44.48 -30.07
C MET A 233 -4.96 -45.14 -31.36
N GLY A 234 -5.32 -46.40 -31.64
CA GLY A 234 -4.88 -47.10 -32.85
C GLY A 234 -5.56 -46.67 -34.16
N TYR A 235 -6.42 -45.65 -34.16
CA TYR A 235 -7.23 -45.29 -35.34
C TYR A 235 -7.05 -43.85 -35.84
N ASN A 236 -6.17 -43.02 -35.27
CA ASN A 236 -6.00 -41.68 -35.82
C ASN A 236 -4.59 -41.13 -35.62
N ASP A 237 -3.68 -41.47 -36.54
CA ASP A 237 -2.50 -40.65 -36.79
C ASP A 237 -2.06 -40.80 -38.26
N GLN A 238 -2.77 -40.13 -39.17
CA GLN A 238 -2.19 -39.73 -40.46
C GLN A 238 -1.25 -38.55 -40.19
N VAL A 239 0.00 -38.87 -39.86
CA VAL A 239 1.07 -37.88 -39.77
C VAL A 239 1.38 -37.33 -41.16
N GLN A 240 1.37 -36.00 -41.23
CA GLN A 240 1.69 -35.16 -42.38
C GLN A 240 3.09 -35.43 -42.95
N ARG A 241 3.17 -35.50 -44.29
CA ARG A 241 4.42 -35.50 -45.09
C ARG A 241 5.11 -34.14 -45.07
N PRO A 242 6.46 -34.10 -45.15
CA PRO A 242 7.19 -33.04 -45.84
C PRO A 242 7.46 -33.38 -47.32
N VAL A 243 7.62 -32.32 -48.12
CA VAL A 243 7.48 -32.21 -49.59
C VAL A 243 8.75 -32.64 -50.37
N PRO A 244 8.64 -33.06 -51.65
CA PRO A 244 9.74 -33.57 -52.49
C PRO A 244 10.48 -32.49 -53.29
N LEU A 245 11.74 -32.78 -53.66
CA LEU A 245 12.55 -32.00 -54.62
C LEU A 245 12.19 -32.36 -56.08
N THR A 246 11.85 -31.35 -56.88
CA THR A 246 11.58 -31.31 -58.34
C THR A 246 12.85 -31.54 -59.20
N PRO A 247 12.80 -31.81 -60.54
CA PRO A 247 12.05 -31.02 -61.56
C PRO A 247 11.51 -31.75 -62.82
N ALA A 248 10.40 -31.26 -63.39
CA ALA A 248 10.22 -30.96 -64.82
C ALA A 248 8.79 -30.46 -65.12
N ASN A 249 8.72 -29.26 -65.71
CA ASN A 249 7.56 -28.64 -66.37
C ASN A 249 7.37 -29.27 -67.79
N PRO A 250 6.39 -28.87 -68.63
CA PRO A 250 5.18 -28.04 -68.43
C PRO A 250 3.90 -28.66 -69.07
N SER A 251 2.71 -28.27 -68.62
CA SER A 251 1.57 -27.82 -69.47
C SER A 251 0.17 -28.03 -68.85
N MET A 252 -0.50 -26.89 -68.66
CA MET A 252 -1.95 -26.61 -68.62
C MET A 252 -2.83 -26.92 -67.38
N PRO A 253 -3.67 -25.94 -66.94
CA PRO A 253 -4.89 -26.11 -66.12
C PRO A 253 -6.12 -26.39 -67.03
N PRO A 254 -7.37 -26.73 -66.58
CA PRO A 254 -8.04 -26.40 -65.29
C PRO A 254 -8.93 -27.52 -64.65
N LEU A 255 -9.57 -27.18 -63.52
CA LEU A 255 -10.71 -27.82 -62.79
C LEU A 255 -11.89 -28.32 -63.69
N PRO A 256 -12.94 -29.04 -63.19
CA PRO A 256 -13.37 -29.29 -61.79
C PRO A 256 -13.81 -30.73 -61.42
N GLN A 257 -13.96 -30.93 -60.11
CA GLN A 257 -14.75 -31.99 -59.47
C GLN A 257 -16.20 -31.99 -59.97
N GLY A 258 -16.78 -33.19 -60.12
CA GLY A 258 -18.19 -33.34 -60.40
C GLY A 258 -18.68 -34.77 -60.30
N SER A 259 -19.15 -35.13 -59.10
CA SER A 259 -20.23 -36.07 -58.81
C SER A 259 -19.99 -37.59 -58.91
N LEU A 260 -20.73 -38.30 -58.04
CA LEU A 260 -21.08 -39.74 -58.07
C LEU A 260 -20.02 -40.64 -57.38
N THR A 261 -20.31 -41.51 -56.41
CA THR A 261 -21.55 -42.00 -55.81
C THR A 261 -21.29 -42.48 -54.38
N GLN A 262 -22.33 -42.43 -53.55
CA GLN A 262 -22.45 -43.04 -52.22
C GLN A 262 -22.24 -44.57 -52.21
N GLU A 263 -22.06 -45.20 -53.38
CA GLU A 263 -21.85 -46.64 -53.55
C GLU A 263 -20.36 -47.04 -53.48
N GLU A 264 -19.41 -46.16 -53.80
CA GLU A 264 -17.97 -46.49 -53.64
C GLU A 264 -17.47 -46.44 -52.19
N LEU A 265 -18.08 -45.62 -51.33
CA LEU A 265 -17.72 -45.57 -49.91
C LEU A 265 -18.18 -46.81 -49.13
N MET A 266 -19.28 -47.44 -49.54
CA MET A 266 -19.72 -48.70 -48.94
C MET A 266 -18.82 -49.86 -49.36
N VAL A 267 -18.35 -49.88 -50.62
CA VAL A 267 -17.37 -50.87 -51.10
C VAL A 267 -16.02 -50.66 -50.43
N SER A 268 -15.60 -49.43 -50.15
CA SER A 268 -14.36 -49.15 -49.40
C SER A 268 -14.44 -49.56 -47.92
N MET A 269 -15.61 -49.40 -47.26
CA MET A 269 -15.83 -49.92 -45.89
C MET A 269 -15.87 -51.46 -45.84
N VAL A 270 -16.48 -52.12 -46.83
CA VAL A 270 -16.52 -53.59 -46.91
C VAL A 270 -15.14 -54.16 -47.26
N THR A 271 -14.33 -53.46 -48.05
CA THR A 271 -12.95 -53.88 -48.39
C THR A 271 -11.97 -53.58 -47.24
N GLY A 272 -12.22 -52.54 -46.45
CA GLY A 272 -11.51 -52.26 -45.19
C GLY A 272 -11.74 -53.33 -44.11
N LEU A 273 -12.91 -53.95 -44.08
CA LEU A 273 -13.20 -55.10 -43.22
C LEU A 273 -12.68 -56.44 -43.79
N ALA A 274 -12.54 -56.56 -45.11
CA ALA A 274 -12.00 -57.77 -45.75
C ALA A 274 -10.48 -57.92 -45.58
N SER A 275 -9.74 -56.81 -45.47
CA SER A 275 -8.27 -56.81 -45.30
C SER A 275 -7.78 -56.97 -43.85
N LEU A 276 -8.70 -57.03 -42.87
CA LEU A 276 -8.43 -57.41 -41.47
C LEU A 276 -8.52 -58.93 -41.23
N THR A 277 -8.10 -59.72 -42.22
CA THR A 277 -7.97 -61.19 -42.14
C THR A 277 -6.61 -61.65 -41.60
N SER A 278 -5.77 -60.76 -41.06
CA SER A 278 -4.47 -61.16 -40.50
C SER A 278 -4.56 -61.50 -39.00
N ARG A 279 -4.73 -62.79 -38.73
CA ARG A 279 -4.32 -63.55 -37.51
C ARG A 279 -4.92 -63.18 -36.13
N THR A 280 -5.53 -62.02 -35.94
CA THR A 280 -6.05 -61.62 -34.60
C THR A 280 -7.56 -61.88 -34.46
N SER A 281 -8.32 -61.84 -35.56
CA SER A 281 -9.77 -62.06 -35.59
C SER A 281 -10.18 -63.53 -35.39
N MET A 282 -9.36 -64.48 -35.85
CA MET A 282 -9.61 -65.92 -35.66
C MET A 282 -9.46 -66.36 -34.19
N GLY A 283 -8.59 -65.73 -33.42
CA GLY A 283 -8.42 -66.03 -31.99
C GLY A 283 -9.66 -65.68 -31.16
N ILE A 284 -10.33 -64.59 -31.51
CA ILE A 284 -11.55 -64.12 -30.82
C ILE A 284 -12.75 -65.02 -31.17
N LEU A 285 -12.87 -65.48 -32.42
CA LEU A 285 -13.93 -66.39 -32.86
C LEU A 285 -13.78 -67.80 -32.26
N VAL A 286 -12.56 -68.33 -32.17
CA VAL A 286 -12.31 -69.67 -31.60
C VAL A 286 -12.48 -69.65 -30.08
N VAL A 287 -11.93 -68.64 -29.38
CA VAL A 287 -12.14 -68.49 -27.92
C VAL A 287 -13.61 -68.21 -27.61
N GLY A 288 -14.27 -67.36 -28.40
CA GLY A 288 -15.70 -67.09 -28.26
C GLY A 288 -16.58 -68.34 -28.46
N GLY A 289 -16.27 -69.18 -29.45
CA GLY A 289 -16.99 -70.42 -29.73
C GLY A 289 -16.78 -71.52 -28.67
N VAL A 290 -15.56 -71.66 -28.14
CA VAL A 290 -15.25 -72.62 -27.07
C VAL A 290 -15.92 -72.20 -25.76
N VAL A 291 -15.90 -70.91 -25.41
CA VAL A 291 -16.60 -70.37 -24.24
C VAL A 291 -18.11 -70.55 -24.37
N TRP A 292 -18.69 -70.31 -25.55
CA TRP A 292 -20.12 -70.52 -25.82
C TRP A 292 -20.56 -71.97 -25.61
N LYS A 293 -19.70 -72.94 -25.98
CA LYS A 293 -19.98 -74.38 -25.84
C LYS A 293 -19.70 -74.92 -24.44
N ALA A 294 -18.74 -74.34 -23.70
CA ALA A 294 -18.31 -74.84 -22.38
C ALA A 294 -19.11 -74.22 -21.21
N VAL A 295 -19.49 -72.94 -21.31
CA VAL A 295 -20.10 -72.18 -20.20
C VAL A 295 -21.64 -72.25 -20.25
N GLY A 296 -22.21 -72.63 -21.40
CA GLY A 296 -23.65 -72.67 -21.62
C GLY A 296 -24.25 -71.27 -21.73
N TRP A 297 -25.17 -71.09 -22.69
CA TRP A 297 -25.82 -69.82 -22.96
C TRP A 297 -26.48 -69.17 -21.72
N ARG A 298 -26.83 -69.98 -20.71
CA ARG A 298 -27.44 -69.55 -19.46
C ARG A 298 -26.52 -68.69 -18.59
N LEU A 299 -25.23 -69.02 -18.48
CA LEU A 299 -24.28 -68.23 -17.69
C LEU A 299 -23.92 -66.91 -18.40
N ILE A 300 -23.87 -66.92 -19.73
CA ILE A 300 -23.70 -65.70 -20.55
C ILE A 300 -24.93 -64.81 -20.41
N ALA A 301 -26.14 -65.37 -20.53
CA ALA A 301 -27.37 -64.63 -20.31
C ALA A 301 -27.49 -64.07 -18.88
N LEU A 302 -27.01 -64.82 -17.88
CA LEU A 302 -27.00 -64.39 -16.49
C LEU A 302 -25.98 -63.27 -16.23
N SER A 303 -24.79 -63.31 -16.84
CA SER A 303 -23.79 -62.26 -16.71
C SER A 303 -24.20 -60.97 -17.46
N PHE A 304 -24.73 -61.09 -18.68
CA PHE A 304 -25.31 -59.94 -19.40
C PHE A 304 -26.55 -59.39 -18.70
N GLY A 305 -27.40 -60.25 -18.13
CA GLY A 305 -28.55 -59.85 -17.33
C GLY A 305 -28.14 -59.10 -16.06
N LEU A 306 -27.13 -59.59 -15.33
CA LEU A 306 -26.60 -58.93 -14.13
C LEU A 306 -25.92 -57.59 -14.47
N TYR A 307 -25.17 -57.53 -15.57
CA TYR A 307 -24.56 -56.30 -16.08
C TYR A 307 -25.62 -55.27 -16.49
N GLY A 308 -26.67 -55.70 -17.20
CA GLY A 308 -27.80 -54.86 -17.58
C GLY A 308 -28.60 -54.38 -16.36
N LEU A 309 -28.78 -55.23 -15.35
CA LEU A 309 -29.45 -54.87 -14.10
C LEU A 309 -28.64 -53.81 -13.32
N LEU A 310 -27.31 -53.95 -13.25
CA LEU A 310 -26.42 -52.94 -12.67
C LEU A 310 -26.45 -51.63 -13.47
N TYR A 311 -26.46 -51.70 -14.80
CA TYR A 311 -26.59 -50.53 -15.67
C TYR A 311 -27.90 -49.79 -15.43
N VAL A 312 -29.02 -50.50 -15.41
CA VAL A 312 -30.34 -49.92 -15.13
C VAL A 312 -30.42 -49.40 -13.69
N TYR A 313 -29.85 -50.12 -12.72
CA TYR A 313 -29.76 -49.66 -11.34
C TYR A 313 -28.99 -48.36 -11.21
N GLU A 314 -27.81 -48.25 -11.83
CA GLU A 314 -27.02 -47.01 -11.84
C GLU A 314 -27.73 -45.90 -12.62
N ARG A 315 -28.36 -46.21 -13.76
CA ARG A 315 -29.11 -45.25 -14.58
C ARG A 315 -30.35 -44.70 -13.86
N LEU A 316 -31.07 -45.54 -13.13
CA LEU A 316 -32.22 -45.16 -12.32
C LEU A 316 -31.79 -44.38 -11.07
N THR A 317 -30.62 -44.70 -10.50
CA THR A 317 -30.06 -43.98 -9.34
C THR A 317 -29.48 -42.62 -9.74
N TRP A 318 -29.11 -42.43 -11.01
CA TRP A 318 -28.62 -41.17 -11.59
C TRP A 318 -29.74 -40.13 -11.83
N THR A 319 -30.39 -39.72 -10.73
CA THR A 319 -31.41 -38.66 -10.70
C THR A 319 -30.78 -37.26 -10.71
N THR A 320 -31.58 -36.21 -10.92
CA THR A 320 -31.13 -34.80 -10.86
C THR A 320 -30.40 -34.46 -9.56
N LYS A 321 -30.82 -35.06 -8.43
CA LYS A 321 -30.16 -34.91 -7.12
C LYS A 321 -28.78 -35.58 -7.05
N ALA A 322 -28.59 -36.71 -7.72
CA ALA A 322 -27.29 -37.37 -7.77
C ALA A 322 -26.30 -36.58 -8.64
N LYS A 323 -26.79 -36.01 -9.75
CA LYS A 323 -26.03 -35.09 -10.62
C LYS A 323 -25.61 -33.83 -9.89
N GLU A 324 -26.52 -33.22 -9.12
CA GLU A 324 -26.22 -32.04 -8.30
C GLU A 324 -25.11 -32.34 -7.27
N ARG A 325 -25.18 -33.48 -6.57
CA ARG A 325 -24.12 -33.88 -5.62
C ARG A 325 -22.77 -34.13 -6.28
N ALA A 326 -22.77 -34.73 -7.47
CA ALA A 326 -21.54 -34.94 -8.24
C ALA A 326 -20.94 -33.61 -8.70
N PHE A 327 -21.78 -32.71 -9.22
CA PHE A 327 -21.40 -31.34 -9.59
C PHE A 327 -20.82 -30.58 -8.38
N LYS A 328 -21.53 -30.57 -7.24
CA LYS A 328 -21.08 -29.88 -6.01
C LYS A 328 -19.72 -30.40 -5.54
N ARG A 329 -19.48 -31.72 -5.59
CA ARG A 329 -18.17 -32.31 -5.24
C ARG A 329 -17.06 -31.88 -6.18
N GLN A 330 -17.27 -31.99 -7.50
CA GLN A 330 -16.31 -31.55 -8.51
C GLN A 330 -16.01 -30.05 -8.38
N PHE A 331 -17.04 -29.26 -8.10
CA PHE A 331 -16.92 -27.83 -7.88
C PHE A 331 -16.11 -27.52 -6.61
N VAL A 332 -16.39 -28.17 -5.48
CA VAL A 332 -15.64 -27.97 -4.22
C VAL A 332 -14.16 -28.31 -4.40
N GLU A 333 -13.84 -29.40 -5.10
CA GLU A 333 -12.45 -29.79 -5.36
C GLU A 333 -11.74 -28.77 -6.27
N TYR A 334 -12.38 -28.39 -7.38
CA TYR A 334 -11.83 -27.39 -8.31
C TYR A 334 -11.70 -26.00 -7.68
N ALA A 335 -12.76 -25.50 -7.05
CA ALA A 335 -12.77 -24.21 -6.38
C ALA A 335 -11.80 -24.20 -5.21
N GLY A 336 -11.70 -25.29 -4.44
CA GLY A 336 -10.74 -25.42 -3.35
C GLY A 336 -9.28 -25.27 -3.81
N GLU A 337 -8.89 -25.95 -4.90
CA GLU A 337 -7.54 -25.83 -5.47
C GLU A 337 -7.26 -24.42 -5.99
N LYS A 338 -8.21 -23.82 -6.70
CA LYS A 338 -8.06 -22.47 -7.24
C LYS A 338 -8.00 -21.41 -6.15
N LEU A 339 -8.85 -21.53 -5.14
CA LEU A 339 -8.93 -20.59 -4.03
C LEU A 339 -7.67 -20.69 -3.15
N GLN A 340 -7.04 -21.87 -3.06
CA GLN A 340 -5.75 -22.04 -2.40
C GLN A 340 -4.62 -21.22 -3.04
N LEU A 341 -4.65 -21.04 -4.35
CA LEU A 341 -3.63 -20.24 -5.06
C LEU A 341 -3.71 -18.75 -4.74
N ILE A 342 -4.90 -18.25 -4.38
CA ILE A 342 -5.10 -16.83 -4.08
C ILE A 342 -4.97 -16.51 -2.58
N ILE A 343 -4.78 -17.49 -1.70
CA ILE A 343 -4.67 -17.25 -0.24
C ILE A 343 -3.59 -16.21 0.07
N SER A 344 -2.39 -16.40 -0.48
CA SER A 344 -1.27 -15.47 -0.27
C SER A 344 -1.54 -14.10 -0.90
N TYR A 345 -2.22 -14.07 -2.05
CA TYR A 345 -2.61 -12.83 -2.71
C TYR A 345 -3.62 -12.04 -1.88
N THR A 346 -4.69 -12.68 -1.40
CA THR A 346 -5.72 -12.05 -0.57
C THR A 346 -5.15 -11.60 0.78
N GLY A 347 -4.30 -12.43 1.40
CA GLY A 347 -3.58 -12.07 2.63
C GLY A 347 -2.69 -10.84 2.45
N SER A 348 -1.88 -10.82 1.39
CA SER A 348 -0.99 -9.69 1.05
C SER A 348 -1.79 -8.43 0.69
N ASN A 349 -2.90 -8.55 -0.05
CA ASN A 349 -3.76 -7.41 -0.38
C ASN A 349 -4.39 -6.79 0.88
N CYS A 350 -4.90 -7.62 1.80
CA CYS A 350 -5.42 -7.16 3.08
C CYS A 350 -4.35 -6.49 3.95
N SER A 351 -3.16 -7.09 4.00
CA SER A 351 -1.99 -6.53 4.68
C SER A 351 -1.61 -5.17 4.10
N HIS A 352 -1.61 -5.02 2.77
CA HIS A 352 -1.38 -3.73 2.12
C HIS A 352 -2.45 -2.69 2.44
N GLN A 353 -3.74 -3.05 2.50
CA GLN A 353 -4.80 -2.12 2.92
C GLN A 353 -4.53 -1.60 4.35
N VAL A 354 -4.23 -2.50 5.29
CA VAL A 354 -3.89 -2.12 6.67
C VAL A 354 -2.62 -1.26 6.72
N GLN A 355 -1.61 -1.60 5.92
CA GLN A 355 -0.37 -0.84 5.84
C GLN A 355 -0.62 0.59 5.35
N GLN A 356 -1.46 0.76 4.34
CA GLN A 356 -1.79 2.08 3.77
C GLN A 356 -2.52 2.94 4.79
N GLU A 357 -3.49 2.38 5.51
CA GLU A 357 -4.23 3.09 6.55
C GLU A 357 -3.36 3.52 7.73
N LEU A 358 -2.51 2.61 8.23
CA LEU A 358 -1.60 2.93 9.34
C LEU A 358 -0.52 3.94 8.90
N SER A 359 0.04 3.75 7.71
CA SER A 359 1.07 4.66 7.18
C SER A 359 0.48 6.04 6.85
N GLY A 360 -0.76 6.10 6.35
CA GLY A 360 -1.50 7.33 6.13
C GLY A 360 -1.79 8.08 7.43
N THR A 361 -2.24 7.36 8.46
CA THR A 361 -2.46 7.93 9.80
C THR A 361 -1.15 8.48 10.38
N PHE A 362 -0.07 7.69 10.29
CA PHE A 362 1.25 8.10 10.76
C PHE A 362 1.78 9.34 10.02
N ALA A 363 1.64 9.38 8.68
CA ALA A 363 2.06 10.53 7.87
C ALA A 363 1.31 11.81 8.25
N HIS A 364 0.00 11.71 8.48
CA HIS A 364 -0.81 12.84 8.92
C HIS A 364 -0.36 13.35 10.32
N LEU A 365 -0.04 12.43 11.24
CA LEU A 365 0.47 12.82 12.56
C LEU A 365 1.86 13.47 12.48
N CYS A 366 2.75 12.96 11.62
CA CYS A 366 4.05 13.59 11.36
C CYS A 366 3.89 15.01 10.82
N GLN A 367 2.98 15.23 9.87
CA GLN A 367 2.72 16.56 9.32
C GLN A 367 2.32 17.57 10.41
N GLN A 368 1.56 17.16 11.43
CA GLN A 368 1.20 18.03 12.55
C GLN A 368 2.42 18.39 13.43
N VAL A 369 3.34 17.45 13.60
CA VAL A 369 4.61 17.71 14.30
C VAL A 369 5.52 18.61 13.46
N ASP A 370 5.55 18.43 12.14
CA ASP A 370 6.33 19.26 11.23
C ASP A 370 5.87 20.73 11.27
N VAL A 371 4.57 21.01 11.31
CA VAL A 371 4.05 22.37 11.53
C VAL A 371 4.57 22.98 12.85
N THR A 372 4.68 22.15 13.88
CA THR A 372 5.23 22.59 15.18
C THR A 372 6.71 22.90 15.09
N ARG A 373 7.46 22.05 14.37
CA ARG A 373 8.87 22.21 14.10
C ARG A 373 9.13 23.51 13.32
N GLU A 374 8.39 23.74 12.25
CA GLU A 374 8.48 24.96 11.44
C GLU A 374 8.19 26.22 12.25
N ASN A 375 7.17 26.19 13.13
CA ASN A 375 6.88 27.31 14.02
C ASN A 375 8.05 27.62 14.97
N LEU A 376 8.68 26.59 15.55
CA LEU A 376 9.85 26.77 16.40
C LEU A 376 11.05 27.31 15.63
N GLU A 377 11.29 26.82 14.41
CA GLU A 377 12.35 27.33 13.53
C GLU A 377 12.14 28.80 13.17
N GLN A 378 10.89 29.21 12.88
CA GLN A 378 10.52 30.60 12.64
C GLN A 378 10.73 31.48 13.89
N GLU A 379 10.34 31.01 15.08
CA GLU A 379 10.58 31.73 16.34
C GLU A 379 12.08 31.92 16.60
N ILE A 380 12.91 30.90 16.37
CA ILE A 380 14.37 30.96 16.49
C ILE A 380 14.94 31.99 15.50
N ALA A 381 14.50 31.98 14.25
CA ALA A 381 14.93 32.93 13.23
C ALA A 381 14.56 34.38 13.61
N ALA A 382 13.34 34.60 14.09
CA ALA A 382 12.89 35.91 14.57
C ALA A 382 13.71 36.40 15.77
N MET A 383 14.05 35.51 16.71
CA MET A 383 14.93 35.85 17.84
C MET A 383 16.33 36.21 17.39
N ASN A 384 16.92 35.48 16.43
CA ASN A 384 18.22 35.81 15.86
C ASN A 384 18.23 37.20 15.21
N GLN A 385 17.19 37.53 14.41
CA GLN A 385 17.06 38.86 13.83
C GLN A 385 16.95 39.95 14.91
N LYS A 386 16.20 39.69 15.98
CA LYS A 386 16.08 40.63 17.11
C LYS A 386 17.42 40.83 17.83
N ILE A 387 18.22 39.78 18.00
CA ILE A 387 19.57 39.85 18.58
C ILE A 387 20.48 40.74 17.71
N GLU A 388 20.48 40.57 16.38
CA GLU A 388 21.27 41.39 15.47
C GLU A 388 20.91 42.89 15.55
N VAL A 389 19.60 43.19 15.62
CA VAL A 389 19.12 44.57 15.79
C VAL A 389 19.59 45.15 17.13
N LEU A 390 19.53 44.36 18.21
CA LEU A 390 20.00 44.78 19.54
C LEU A 390 21.52 45.00 19.57
N ASP A 391 22.30 44.16 18.90
CA ASP A 391 23.76 44.32 18.77
C ASP A 391 24.12 45.60 18.00
N SER A 392 23.38 45.90 16.92
CA SER A 392 23.52 47.16 16.19
C SER A 392 23.17 48.37 17.05
N LEU A 393 22.09 48.27 17.83
CA LEU A 393 21.62 49.32 18.73
C LEU A 393 22.63 49.61 19.84
N GLN A 394 23.17 48.58 20.48
CA GLN A 394 24.23 48.72 21.49
C GLN A 394 25.48 49.38 20.91
N SER A 395 25.92 48.94 19.73
CA SER A 395 27.09 49.50 19.06
C SER A 395 26.92 50.99 18.75
N LYS A 396 25.73 51.37 18.26
CA LYS A 396 25.38 52.78 17.99
C LYS A 396 25.27 53.59 19.28
N ALA A 397 24.63 53.05 20.33
CA ALA A 397 24.52 53.71 21.62
C ALA A 397 25.90 53.98 22.23
N LYS A 398 26.80 53.00 22.21
CA LYS A 398 28.19 53.13 22.66
C LYS A 398 28.96 54.20 21.88
N LEU A 399 28.82 54.22 20.55
CA LEU A 399 29.44 55.24 19.69
C LEU A 399 28.95 56.65 20.04
N LEU A 400 27.63 56.83 20.17
CA LEU A 400 27.03 58.13 20.49
C LEU A 400 27.39 58.58 21.91
N ARG A 401 27.45 57.66 22.88
CA ARG A 401 27.96 57.95 24.22
C ARG A 401 29.40 58.46 24.18
N ASN A 402 30.27 57.79 23.42
CA ASN A 402 31.68 58.19 23.28
C ASN A 402 31.81 59.56 22.62
N LYS A 403 31.00 59.85 21.60
CA LYS A 403 30.94 61.19 20.98
C LYS A 403 30.45 62.27 21.96
N GLY A 404 29.44 61.97 22.77
CA GLY A 404 28.98 62.86 23.84
C GLY A 404 30.08 63.12 24.87
N GLY A 405 30.84 62.10 25.26
CA GLY A 405 32.00 62.25 26.14
C GLY A 405 33.14 63.08 25.53
N TRP A 406 33.43 62.89 24.24
CA TRP A 406 34.41 63.73 23.54
C TRP A 406 33.97 65.19 23.47
N MET A 407 32.69 65.46 23.19
CA MET A 407 32.14 66.82 23.15
C MET A 407 32.19 67.50 24.52
N ASP A 408 31.93 66.77 25.60
CA ASP A 408 32.09 67.30 26.96
C ASP A 408 33.55 67.68 27.26
N SER A 409 34.52 66.84 26.86
CA SER A 409 35.95 67.17 26.97
C SER A 409 36.34 68.44 26.19
N GLU A 410 35.87 68.60 24.96
CA GLU A 410 36.11 69.82 24.16
C GLU A 410 35.47 71.06 24.80
N LEU A 411 34.25 70.94 25.33
CA LEU A 411 33.60 72.03 26.05
C LEU A 411 34.36 72.38 27.34
N ASN A 412 34.91 71.40 28.05
CA ASN A 412 35.76 71.63 29.23
C ASN A 412 37.05 72.37 28.84
N MET A 413 37.71 71.97 27.75
CA MET A 413 38.88 72.67 27.21
C MET A 413 38.54 74.12 26.86
N PHE A 414 37.43 74.36 26.16
CA PHE A 414 36.97 75.71 25.82
C PHE A 414 36.70 76.56 27.07
N VAL A 415 36.04 75.99 28.08
CA VAL A 415 35.80 76.68 29.37
C VAL A 415 37.11 77.09 30.02
N HIS A 416 38.08 76.16 30.14
CA HIS A 416 39.36 76.45 30.75
C HIS A 416 40.19 77.49 29.98
N GLN A 417 40.16 77.42 28.65
CA GLN A 417 41.00 78.29 27.81
C GLN A 417 40.42 79.70 27.64
N TYR A 418 39.09 79.84 27.53
CA TYR A 418 38.45 81.09 27.11
C TYR A 418 37.49 81.71 28.13
N LEU A 419 36.87 80.89 29.00
CA LEU A 419 35.89 81.39 29.99
C LEU A 419 36.47 81.51 31.40
N GLN A 420 37.50 80.71 31.71
CA GLN A 420 38.30 80.77 32.92
C GLN A 420 39.82 80.75 32.60
N PRO A 421 40.34 81.60 31.70
CA PRO A 421 41.79 81.74 31.56
C PRO A 421 42.33 82.13 32.93
N GLY A 422 43.37 81.44 33.41
CA GLY A 422 43.89 81.56 34.77
C GLY A 422 43.87 83.00 35.30
N ARG A 423 43.36 83.16 36.52
CA ARG A 423 43.56 84.39 37.29
C ARG A 423 45.05 84.69 37.43
#